data_AF-A0A9D4T4W3-F1
#
_entry.id   AF-A0A9D4T4W3-F1
#
_cell.length_a   1.000
_cell.length_b   1.000
_cell.length_c   1.000
_cell.angle_alpha   90.00
_cell.angle_beta   90.00
_cell.angle_gamma   90.00
#
_symmetry.space_group_name_H-M   'P 1'
#
loop_
_entity.id
_entity.type
_entity.pdbx_description
1 polymer ?
#
loop_
_entity_poly.entity_id
_entity_poly.type
_entity_poly.pdbx_seq_one_letter_code
_entity_poly.pdbx_strand_id
1 'polypeptide(L)'
;MKTIIIPTIVGLVCVHDRFTCSDPPEKGPCNETLTRYYFNVQDKTCKEFVYGGCQGNANNYETNEECSVSCELRPRPFCYLPKQRGACFSNHPRYFYNATSEKCEQFAYSGCRGNANNFLEIEECTRMCSSK
;
A
#
# COMPACT_ATOMS: atom_id res chain seq x y z
N MET A 1 18.49 -31.81 -3.48
CA MET A 1 19.07 -30.46 -3.32
C MET A 1 18.94 -29.75 -4.66
N LYS A 2 17.82 -29.05 -4.90
CA LYS A 2 17.63 -28.31 -6.15
C LYS A 2 18.21 -26.91 -5.94
N THR A 3 19.31 -26.66 -6.63
CA THR A 3 20.06 -25.42 -6.63
C THR A 3 19.19 -24.31 -7.22
N ILE A 4 18.89 -23.28 -6.42
CA ILE A 4 18.22 -22.07 -6.89
C ILE A 4 19.32 -21.14 -7.40
N ILE A 5 19.39 -20.98 -8.72
CA ILE A 5 20.19 -19.95 -9.36
C ILE A 5 19.37 -18.65 -9.24
N ILE A 6 19.83 -17.71 -8.43
CA ILE A 6 19.30 -16.34 -8.40
C ILE A 6 20.16 -15.53 -9.36
N PRO A 7 19.69 -15.20 -10.58
CA PRO A 7 20.44 -14.30 -11.44
C PRO A 7 20.32 -12.90 -10.85
N THR A 8 21.48 -12.34 -10.51
CA THR A 8 21.67 -10.95 -10.13
C THR A 8 21.30 -10.03 -11.28
N ILE A 9 20.04 -9.57 -11.30
CA ILE A 9 19.65 -8.35 -11.99
C ILE A 9 19.04 -7.43 -10.94
N VAL A 10 19.63 -6.25 -10.83
CA VAL A 10 19.18 -5.09 -10.06
C VAL A 10 17.66 -5.08 -9.98
N GLY A 11 17.18 -5.24 -8.75
CA GLY A 11 15.82 -5.67 -8.46
C GLY A 11 14.74 -4.81 -9.12
N LEU A 12 14.03 -5.42 -10.07
CA LEU A 12 12.58 -5.39 -9.99
C LEU A 12 12.21 -6.10 -8.68
N VAL A 13 12.26 -5.38 -7.57
CA VAL A 13 11.19 -5.55 -6.60
C VAL A 13 9.99 -5.04 -7.38
N CYS A 14 9.11 -5.93 -7.85
CA CYS A 14 7.83 -5.50 -8.41
C CYS A 14 7.16 -4.67 -7.31
N VAL A 15 7.25 -3.34 -7.42
CA VAL A 15 6.42 -2.43 -6.65
C VAL A 15 5.03 -2.80 -7.12
N HIS A 16 4.32 -3.58 -6.30
CA HIS A 16 3.10 -4.28 -6.67
C HIS A 16 2.16 -3.29 -7.34
N ASP A 17 1.75 -3.63 -8.56
CA ASP A 17 0.80 -2.84 -9.32
C ASP A 17 -0.51 -2.81 -8.54
N ARG A 18 -0.88 -1.63 -8.02
CA ARG A 18 -2.07 -1.43 -7.18
C ARG A 18 -3.36 -1.92 -7.84
N PHE A 19 -3.36 -2.12 -9.16
CA PHE A 19 -4.51 -2.64 -9.89
C PHE A 19 -4.90 -4.07 -9.48
N THR A 20 -3.94 -4.94 -9.15
CA THR A 20 -4.25 -6.35 -8.84
C THR A 20 -5.05 -6.50 -7.55
N CYS A 21 -4.79 -5.65 -6.56
CA CYS A 21 -5.41 -5.72 -5.25
C CYS A 21 -6.85 -5.20 -5.21
N SER A 22 -7.32 -4.54 -6.28
CA SER A 22 -8.69 -4.00 -6.36
C SER A 22 -9.68 -4.90 -7.09
N ASP A 23 -9.20 -5.96 -7.75
CA ASP A 23 -10.06 -6.89 -8.47
C ASP A 23 -10.94 -7.72 -7.52
N PRO A 24 -12.17 -8.09 -7.89
CA PRO A 24 -13.00 -8.98 -7.09
C PRO A 24 -12.41 -10.41 -7.07
N PRO A 25 -12.64 -11.22 -6.02
CA PRO A 25 -12.18 -12.61 -6.00
C PRO A 25 -12.88 -13.42 -7.10
N GLU A 26 -12.13 -14.25 -7.82
CA GLU A 26 -12.64 -15.03 -8.94
C GLU A 26 -12.37 -16.52 -8.77
N LYS A 27 -13.44 -17.31 -8.65
CA LYS A 27 -13.36 -18.78 -8.53
C LYS A 27 -12.77 -19.43 -9.79
N GLY A 28 -13.02 -18.87 -10.97
CA GLY A 28 -12.70 -19.50 -12.25
C GLY A 28 -13.62 -20.69 -12.59
N PRO A 29 -13.44 -21.32 -13.77
CA PRO A 29 -14.35 -22.35 -14.28
C PRO A 29 -14.06 -23.77 -13.77
N CYS A 30 -12.92 -24.00 -13.14
CA CYS A 30 -12.59 -25.30 -12.58
C CYS A 30 -13.31 -25.58 -11.25
N ASN A 31 -13.36 -26.85 -10.84
CA ASN A 31 -14.19 -27.34 -9.73
C ASN A 31 -13.40 -27.87 -8.53
N GLU A 32 -12.13 -27.49 -8.39
CA GLU A 32 -11.39 -27.76 -7.16
C GLU A 32 -11.91 -26.86 -6.02
N THR A 33 -11.65 -27.26 -4.78
CA THR A 33 -12.01 -26.49 -3.58
C THR A 33 -10.75 -26.05 -2.86
N LEU A 34 -10.05 -25.06 -3.43
CA LEU A 34 -8.83 -24.51 -2.85
C LEU A 34 -9.16 -23.26 -2.02
N THR A 35 -8.77 -23.25 -0.75
CA THR A 35 -8.81 -22.03 0.06
C THR A 35 -7.69 -21.09 -0.41
N ARG A 36 -8.06 -19.88 -0.80
CA ARG A 36 -7.15 -18.81 -1.22
C ARG A 36 -7.53 -17.51 -0.53
N TYR A 37 -6.65 -16.52 -0.62
CA TYR A 37 -6.85 -15.20 -0.03
C TYR A 37 -6.95 -14.14 -1.13
N TYR A 38 -7.81 -13.15 -0.95
CA TYR A 38 -7.89 -11.97 -1.78
C TYR A 38 -7.91 -10.72 -0.90
N PHE A 39 -7.41 -9.61 -1.39
CA PHE A 39 -7.48 -8.33 -0.71
C PHE A 39 -8.85 -7.70 -0.92
N ASN A 40 -9.57 -7.48 0.17
CA ASN A 40 -10.83 -6.75 0.16
C ASN A 40 -10.53 -5.26 0.38
N VAL A 41 -10.72 -4.44 -0.67
CA VAL A 41 -10.45 -2.98 -0.60
C VAL A 41 -11.42 -2.21 0.29
N GLN A 42 -12.62 -2.73 0.56
CA GLN A 42 -13.60 -2.07 1.43
C GLN A 42 -13.16 -2.20 2.89
N ASP A 43 -12.76 -3.40 3.29
CA ASP A 43 -12.33 -3.71 4.65
C ASP A 43 -10.82 -3.54 4.86
N LYS A 44 -10.08 -3.29 3.78
CA LYS A 44 -8.60 -3.25 3.70
C LYS A 44 -7.92 -4.42 4.39
N THR A 45 -8.52 -5.60 4.25
CA THR A 45 -8.05 -6.84 4.86
C THR A 45 -8.03 -7.94 3.83
N CYS A 46 -7.11 -8.88 4.03
CA CYS A 46 -7.09 -10.12 3.28
C CYS A 46 -8.17 -11.08 3.81
N LYS A 47 -8.98 -11.62 2.90
CA LYS A 47 -10.10 -12.52 3.21
C LYS A 47 -9.99 -13.80 2.42
N GLU A 48 -10.48 -14.89 3.01
CA GLU A 48 -10.54 -16.18 2.34
C GLU A 48 -11.63 -16.22 1.27
N PHE A 49 -11.38 -16.98 0.20
CA PHE A 49 -12.37 -17.38 -0.78
C PHE A 49 -12.05 -18.77 -1.36
N VAL A 50 -13.04 -19.39 -2.03
CA VAL A 50 -12.85 -20.67 -2.70
C VAL A 50 -12.44 -20.43 -4.15
N TYR A 51 -11.24 -20.90 -4.50
CA TYR A 51 -10.72 -20.89 -5.86
C TYR A 51 -10.87 -22.28 -6.50
N GLY A 52 -11.35 -22.28 -7.75
CA GLY A 52 -11.67 -23.47 -8.52
C GLY A 52 -10.45 -24.23 -9.07
N GLY A 53 -9.24 -23.67 -8.94
CA GLY A 53 -7.99 -24.30 -9.36
C GLY A 53 -7.47 -23.85 -10.73
N CYS A 54 -8.24 -23.11 -11.53
CA CYS A 54 -7.77 -22.57 -12.80
C CYS A 54 -8.40 -21.21 -13.15
N GLN A 55 -7.68 -20.44 -13.99
CA GLN A 55 -8.02 -19.08 -14.43
C GLN A 55 -8.18 -18.11 -13.24
N GLY A 56 -9.07 -17.12 -13.31
CA GLY A 56 -9.16 -16.07 -12.30
C GLY A 56 -8.27 -14.87 -12.59
N ASN A 57 -8.18 -13.98 -11.60
CA ASN A 57 -7.36 -12.78 -11.65
C ASN A 57 -6.23 -12.80 -10.60
N ALA A 58 -5.45 -11.71 -10.55
CA ALA A 58 -4.26 -11.60 -9.72
C ALA A 58 -4.55 -11.34 -8.23
N ASN A 59 -5.80 -11.06 -7.83
CA ASN A 59 -6.19 -10.93 -6.43
C ASN A 59 -6.42 -12.32 -5.80
N ASN A 60 -5.43 -13.20 -5.88
CA ASN A 60 -5.50 -14.61 -5.48
C ASN A 60 -4.15 -15.07 -4.94
N TYR A 61 -4.09 -15.23 -3.62
CA TYR A 61 -2.88 -15.55 -2.86
C TYR A 61 -3.05 -16.87 -2.12
N GLU A 62 -1.94 -17.61 -1.93
CA GLU A 62 -1.98 -18.90 -1.25
C GLU A 62 -2.10 -18.75 0.27
N THR A 63 -1.55 -17.66 0.80
CA THR A 63 -1.54 -17.38 2.25
C THR A 63 -2.02 -15.96 2.56
N ASN A 64 -2.52 -15.77 3.78
CA ASN A 64 -2.85 -14.44 4.29
C ASN A 64 -1.64 -13.50 4.25
N GLU A 65 -0.46 -14.00 4.66
CA GLU A 65 0.79 -13.22 4.70
C GLU A 65 1.20 -12.73 3.30
N GLU A 66 1.09 -13.58 2.28
CA GLU A 66 1.37 -13.21 0.90
C GLU A 66 0.42 -12.09 0.44
N CYS A 67 -0.89 -12.27 0.68
CA CYS A 67 -1.89 -11.24 0.38
C CYS A 67 -1.58 -9.92 1.11
N SER A 68 -1.27 -9.99 2.41
CA SER A 68 -0.95 -8.82 3.23
C SER A 68 0.29 -8.11 2.69
N VAL A 69 1.38 -8.83 2.44
CA VAL A 69 2.61 -8.22 1.90
C VAL A 69 2.41 -7.63 0.51
N SER A 70 1.59 -8.26 -0.32
CA SER A 70 1.29 -7.83 -1.69
C SER A 70 0.35 -6.62 -1.75
N CYS A 71 -0.67 -6.60 -0.88
CA CYS A 71 -1.81 -5.69 -1.01
C CYS A 71 -2.10 -4.80 0.19
N GLU A 72 -1.73 -5.22 1.41
CA GLU A 72 -1.72 -4.26 2.49
C GLU A 72 -0.69 -3.20 2.13
N LEU A 73 -1.19 -1.97 2.07
CA LEU A 73 -0.35 -0.80 1.88
C LEU A 73 0.63 -0.78 3.04
N ARG A 74 1.84 -1.31 2.84
CA ARG A 74 2.92 -1.15 3.80
C ARG A 74 2.89 0.32 4.21
N PRO A 75 2.84 0.63 5.51
CA PRO A 75 2.78 1.98 5.99
C PRO A 75 3.84 2.76 5.26
N ARG A 76 3.42 3.70 4.39
CA ARG A 76 4.37 4.37 3.51
C ARG A 76 5.36 5.06 4.43
N PRO A 77 6.65 4.70 4.44
CA PRO A 77 7.54 5.10 5.54
C PRO A 77 7.60 6.62 5.71
N PHE A 78 7.45 7.35 4.60
CA PHE A 78 7.40 8.81 4.62
C PHE A 78 6.22 9.39 5.40
N CYS A 79 5.08 8.70 5.51
CA CYS A 79 3.94 9.18 6.29
C CYS A 79 4.26 9.31 7.78
N TYR A 80 5.28 8.60 8.26
CA TYR A 80 5.68 8.59 9.68
C TYR A 80 6.87 9.51 9.96
N LEU A 81 7.34 10.27 8.96
CA LEU A 81 8.35 11.30 9.18
C LEU A 81 7.75 12.49 9.94
N PRO A 82 8.53 13.20 10.76
CA PRO A 82 8.04 14.36 11.48
C PRO A 82 7.65 15.49 10.52
N LYS A 83 6.66 16.31 10.88
CA LYS A 83 6.41 17.57 10.17
C LYS A 83 7.67 18.44 10.18
N GLN A 84 8.02 19.02 9.03
CA GLN A 84 9.25 19.79 8.91
C GLN A 84 8.98 21.13 8.22
N ARG A 85 9.00 22.21 9.01
CA ARG A 85 8.84 23.58 8.51
C ARG A 85 9.88 23.90 7.42
N GLY A 86 11.11 23.45 7.56
CA GLY A 86 12.20 23.82 6.65
C GLY A 86 12.90 25.12 7.06
N ALA A 87 13.84 25.59 6.24
CA ALA A 87 14.77 26.67 6.60
C ALA A 87 14.56 27.99 5.83
N CYS A 88 13.50 28.07 5.01
CA CYS A 88 13.15 29.29 4.29
C CYS A 88 12.23 30.20 5.13
N PHE A 89 11.73 31.29 4.55
CA PHE A 89 11.02 32.35 5.29
C PHE A 89 9.55 32.52 4.89
N SER A 90 9.06 31.77 3.90
CA SER A 90 7.65 31.83 3.51
C SER A 90 6.76 31.07 4.49
N ASN A 91 5.44 31.25 4.39
CA ASN A 91 4.46 30.45 5.14
C ASN A 91 3.46 29.87 4.15
N HIS A 92 3.72 28.64 3.70
CA HIS A 92 2.81 27.89 2.85
C HIS A 92 2.01 26.90 3.71
N PRO A 93 0.66 26.98 3.73
CA PRO A 93 -0.14 25.95 4.36
C PRO A 93 0.05 24.63 3.60
N ARG A 94 0.39 23.57 4.34
CA ARG A 94 0.59 22.20 3.83
C ARG A 94 -0.01 21.22 4.82
N TYR A 95 -0.17 19.97 4.42
CA TYR A 95 -0.65 18.89 5.27
C TYR A 95 0.45 17.86 5.51
N PHE A 96 0.46 17.24 6.69
CA PHE A 96 1.31 16.11 7.02
C PHE A 96 0.47 15.07 7.78
N TYR A 97 0.83 13.80 7.68
CA TYR A 97 0.24 12.76 8.49
C TYR A 97 0.85 12.77 9.89
N ASN A 98 0.02 12.97 10.90
CA ASN A 98 0.39 12.89 12.30
C ASN A 98 0.10 11.49 12.81
N ALA A 99 1.15 10.68 12.98
CA ALA A 99 1.02 9.30 13.46
C ALA A 99 0.53 9.19 14.91
N THR A 100 0.60 10.27 15.71
CA THR A 100 0.07 10.29 17.08
C THR A 100 -1.45 10.48 17.11
N SER A 101 -1.98 11.34 16.24
CA SER A 101 -3.43 11.58 16.13
C SER A 101 -4.10 10.72 15.05
N GLU A 102 -3.29 9.99 14.28
CA GLU A 102 -3.67 9.18 13.11
C GLU A 102 -4.44 9.98 12.04
N LYS A 103 -4.14 11.29 11.94
CA LYS A 103 -4.85 12.23 11.08
C LYS A 103 -3.88 13.04 10.25
N CYS A 104 -4.36 13.44 9.08
CA CYS A 104 -3.69 14.49 8.31
C CYS A 104 -4.02 15.86 8.91
N GLU A 105 -2.99 16.62 9.26
CA GLU A 105 -3.08 17.91 9.94
C GLU A 105 -2.32 18.98 9.16
N GLN A 106 -2.79 20.22 9.25
CA GLN A 106 -2.14 21.34 8.58
C GLN A 106 -0.89 21.81 9.34
N PHE A 107 0.17 22.19 8.63
CA PHE A 107 1.35 22.85 9.17
C PHE A 107 1.86 23.95 8.24
N ALA A 108 2.66 24.88 8.77
CA ALA A 108 3.29 25.93 7.99
C ALA A 108 4.63 25.44 7.44
N TYR A 109 4.71 25.27 6.12
CA TYR A 109 5.94 24.94 5.40
C TYR A 109 6.63 26.21 4.89
N SER A 110 7.94 26.29 5.08
CA SER A 110 8.75 27.46 4.78
C SER A 110 9.01 27.70 3.30
N GLY A 111 8.72 26.73 2.44
CA GLY A 111 8.96 26.79 0.99
C GLY A 111 10.22 26.07 0.51
N CYS A 112 11.13 25.65 1.41
CA CYS A 112 12.28 24.83 1.03
C CYS A 112 12.70 23.81 2.10
N ARG A 113 13.51 22.82 1.67
CA ARG A 113 13.90 21.64 2.46
C ARG A 113 12.66 20.84 2.87
N GLY A 114 12.62 20.26 4.07
CA GLY A 114 11.52 19.40 4.47
C GLY A 114 11.77 17.94 4.13
N ASN A 115 10.70 17.17 4.21
CA ASN A 115 10.68 15.75 3.87
C ASN A 115 9.36 15.41 3.16
N ALA A 116 9.19 14.13 2.80
CA ALA A 116 8.06 13.68 2.00
C ALA A 116 6.72 13.63 2.76
N ASN A 117 6.69 13.86 4.08
CA ASN A 117 5.44 14.06 4.82
C ASN A 117 4.95 15.52 4.67
N ASN A 118 4.67 15.93 3.44
CA ASN A 118 4.32 17.30 3.08
C ASN A 118 3.46 17.30 1.81
N PHE A 119 2.16 17.47 1.98
CA PHE A 119 1.15 17.44 0.94
C PHE A 119 0.53 18.81 0.75
N LEU A 120 0.13 19.12 -0.49
CA LEU A 120 -0.55 20.38 -0.78
C LEU A 120 -2.02 20.33 -0.35
N GLU A 121 -2.68 19.22 -0.63
CA GLU A 121 -4.11 19.00 -0.38
C GLU A 121 -4.35 17.94 0.71
N ILE A 122 -5.43 18.10 1.48
CA ILE A 122 -5.77 17.17 2.58
C ILE A 122 -6.19 15.80 2.07
N GLU A 123 -6.86 15.75 0.92
CA GLU A 123 -7.32 14.52 0.26
C GLU A 123 -6.12 13.68 -0.21
N GLU A 124 -5.06 14.34 -0.69
CA GLU A 124 -3.82 13.68 -1.07
C GLU A 124 -3.18 13.03 0.15
N CYS A 125 -3.00 13.78 1.24
CA CYS A 125 -2.45 13.24 2.49
C CYS A 125 -3.28 12.05 2.99
N THR A 126 -4.60 12.21 3.05
CA THR A 126 -5.52 11.18 3.57
C THR A 126 -5.46 9.91 2.74
N ARG A 127 -5.49 10.03 1.41
CA ARG A 127 -5.38 8.89 0.49
C ARG A 127 -4.02 8.20 0.56
N MET A 128 -2.96 8.95 0.83
CA MET A 128 -1.59 8.45 0.88
C MET A 128 -1.25 7.77 2.21
N CYS A 129 -1.71 8.35 3.32
CA CYS A 129 -1.20 8.07 4.66
C CYS A 129 -2.26 7.67 5.69
N SER A 130 -3.53 8.04 5.51
CA SER A 130 -4.59 7.63 6.44
C SER A 130 -5.14 6.28 6.01
N SER A 131 -4.65 5.23 6.67
CA SER A 131 -5.25 3.89 6.64
C SER A 131 -6.59 3.93 7.37
N LYS A 132 -7.65 4.41 6.69
CA LYS A 132 -9.02 4.18 7.18
C LYS A 132 -9.39 2.71 7.21
#